data_AF-A0A2N2VZR7-F1
#
_entry.id   AF-A0A2N2VZR7-F1
#
_cell.length_a   1.000
_cell.length_b   1.000
_cell.length_c   1.000
_cell.angle_alpha   90.00
_cell.angle_beta   90.00
_cell.angle_gamma   90.00
#
_symmetry.space_group_name_H-M   'P 1'
#
loop_
_entity.id
_entity.type
_entity.pdbx_description
1 polymer ?
#
loop_
_entity_poly.entity_id
_entity_poly.type
_entity_poly.pdbx_seq_one_letter_code
_entity_poly.pdbx_strand_id
1 'polypeptide(L)'
;MSFVQQLSIRKLISFVVTPLVILYILLFVDVVPENPKVGYTLCVAILMAVWWITEVVPLAVTSLIPVALFPLFGIMDGRAVSATYFNDVIFLFMGGFMVALAMEKWDLHKRIAFNILYFTGTSPARILLGFMMASFFLSMWISNTATVMMMLPIAIAIIRQLDSLMNNQSSSKFSIGILLGVAYSASTGGMATLVGTPPNLSFARIFHIYFPDAPEITFYKWMLFAVPVSLIMLFAIWAFLYAIFRPKKDEWRDVDKHTFLNQLKEMGKTTYEQKVVFVVFSLLAILWIGRADIDFGIFKLPGWSNFFPNATFINDGTVAIFMALVLFVIPSKSVKDDRILEWSTASKLPWNILLLFGGGFALATGFKESGLSLWFGGHLAGLASLHPIWIILIICLVITFLTELTSNTATTEMVLPILAGIAITTEMNPLLLMIPATLSASMAFMLPVATPPNAIIFGTGRISVGMMAKTGLAINLFGAIIITLMMYFWGSFVF
;
A
#
# COMPACT_ATOMS: atom_id res chain seq x y z
N MET A 1 -2.06 -24.43 -29.32
CA MET A 1 -2.87 -25.41 -28.56
C MET A 1 -2.32 -25.48 -27.14
N SER A 2 -2.58 -24.50 -26.25
CA SER A 2 -2.11 -24.57 -24.84
C SER A 2 -2.66 -23.50 -23.87
N PHE A 3 -3.76 -22.78 -24.17
CA PHE A 3 -4.41 -21.93 -23.15
C PHE A 3 -5.47 -22.70 -22.33
N VAL A 4 -5.85 -23.90 -22.77
CA VAL A 4 -6.98 -24.67 -22.23
C VAL A 4 -6.55 -25.80 -21.28
N GLN A 5 -5.27 -26.16 -21.22
CA GLN A 5 -4.82 -27.24 -20.34
C GLN A 5 -4.24 -26.70 -19.04
N GLN A 6 -4.98 -26.93 -17.95
CA GLN A 6 -4.76 -26.58 -16.55
C GLN A 6 -5.33 -25.24 -16.05
N LEU A 7 -6.56 -24.87 -16.44
CA LEU A 7 -7.39 -24.14 -15.46
C LEU A 7 -7.81 -25.16 -14.39
N SER A 8 -7.38 -24.94 -13.13
CA SER A 8 -7.98 -25.65 -12.01
C SER A 8 -9.50 -25.44 -12.04
N ILE A 9 -10.29 -26.39 -11.54
CA ILE A 9 -11.77 -26.29 -11.53
C ILE A 9 -12.25 -24.92 -11.02
N ARG A 10 -11.55 -24.35 -10.02
CA ARG A 10 -11.80 -23.00 -9.49
C ARG A 10 -11.62 -21.88 -10.54
N LYS A 11 -10.56 -21.95 -11.34
CA LYS A 11 -10.30 -20.98 -12.41
C LYS A 11 -11.29 -21.13 -13.56
N LEU A 12 -11.71 -22.35 -13.89
CA LEU A 12 -12.75 -22.57 -14.92
C LEU A 12 -14.10 -21.99 -14.49
N ILE A 13 -14.51 -22.23 -13.23
CA ILE A 13 -15.73 -21.66 -12.65
C ILE A 13 -15.66 -20.13 -12.70
N SER A 14 -14.56 -19.53 -12.24
CA SER A 14 -14.43 -18.08 -12.22
C SER A 14 -14.38 -17.45 -13.62
N PHE A 15 -13.70 -18.08 -14.58
CA PHE A 15 -13.54 -17.53 -15.93
C PHE A 15 -14.79 -17.69 -16.80
N VAL A 16 -15.52 -18.80 -16.66
CA VAL A 16 -16.64 -19.16 -17.56
C VAL A 16 -17.98 -19.02 -16.85
N VAL A 17 -18.13 -19.60 -15.67
CA VAL A 17 -19.43 -19.64 -14.98
C VAL A 17 -19.80 -18.26 -14.45
N THR A 18 -18.87 -17.53 -13.84
CA THR A 18 -19.17 -16.20 -13.29
C THR A 18 -19.67 -15.21 -14.36
N PRO A 19 -19.02 -15.02 -15.51
CA PRO A 19 -19.55 -14.12 -16.54
C PRO A 19 -20.88 -14.58 -17.11
N LEU A 20 -21.10 -15.89 -17.28
CA LEU A 20 -22.37 -16.42 -17.79
C LEU A 20 -23.52 -16.20 -16.79
N VAL A 21 -23.28 -16.43 -15.51
CA VAL A 21 -24.27 -16.17 -14.45
C VAL A 21 -24.54 -14.67 -14.35
N ILE A 22 -23.51 -13.83 -14.39
CA ILE A 22 -23.68 -12.37 -14.37
C ILE A 22 -24.43 -11.89 -15.61
N LEU A 23 -24.11 -12.41 -16.80
CA LEU A 23 -24.82 -12.09 -18.03
C LEU A 23 -26.29 -12.53 -17.96
N TYR A 24 -26.56 -13.71 -17.39
CA TYR A 24 -27.92 -14.16 -17.16
C TYR A 24 -28.68 -13.23 -16.20
N ILE A 25 -28.07 -12.84 -15.08
CA ILE A 25 -28.69 -11.90 -14.12
C ILE A 25 -28.95 -10.56 -14.81
N LEU A 26 -27.97 -10.03 -15.56
CA LEU A 26 -28.09 -8.75 -16.28
C LEU A 26 -29.20 -8.73 -17.33
N LEU A 27 -29.46 -9.87 -17.99
CA LEU A 27 -30.45 -9.96 -19.08
C LEU A 27 -31.84 -10.40 -18.63
N PHE A 28 -31.94 -11.16 -17.53
CA PHE A 28 -33.18 -11.87 -17.16
C PHE A 28 -33.64 -11.64 -15.71
N VAL A 29 -32.88 -10.91 -14.88
CA VAL A 29 -33.21 -10.71 -13.46
C VAL A 29 -33.15 -9.23 -13.09
N ASP A 30 -34.32 -8.65 -12.78
CA ASP A 30 -34.41 -7.31 -12.20
C ASP A 30 -34.10 -7.36 -10.69
N VAL A 31 -32.81 -7.26 -10.35
CA VAL A 31 -32.33 -7.34 -8.96
C VAL A 31 -32.94 -6.24 -8.08
N VAL A 32 -33.05 -5.02 -8.62
CA VAL A 32 -33.71 -3.88 -7.98
C VAL A 32 -34.65 -3.25 -9.02
N PRO A 33 -35.91 -3.71 -9.11
CA PRO A 33 -36.85 -3.28 -10.17
C PRO A 33 -37.08 -1.76 -10.19
N GLU A 34 -37.01 -1.12 -9.02
CA GLU A 34 -37.20 0.32 -8.87
C GLU A 34 -36.02 1.16 -9.39
N ASN A 35 -34.81 0.58 -9.45
CA ASN A 35 -33.62 1.24 -9.97
C ASN A 35 -32.65 0.21 -10.61
N PRO A 36 -32.86 -0.13 -11.90
CA PRO A 36 -32.06 -1.15 -12.59
C PRO A 36 -30.55 -0.86 -12.60
N LYS A 37 -30.13 0.41 -12.52
CA LYS A 37 -28.71 0.79 -12.48
C LYS A 37 -27.99 0.21 -11.25
N VAL A 38 -28.68 0.07 -10.11
CA VAL A 38 -28.14 -0.58 -8.90
C VAL A 38 -27.81 -2.04 -9.20
N GLY A 39 -28.75 -2.75 -9.84
CA GLY A 39 -28.58 -4.15 -10.23
C GLY A 39 -27.44 -4.34 -11.23
N TYR A 40 -27.36 -3.49 -12.25
CA TYR A 40 -26.28 -3.55 -13.25
C TYR A 40 -24.91 -3.28 -12.63
N THR A 41 -24.81 -2.26 -11.77
CA THR A 41 -23.56 -1.93 -11.09
C THR A 41 -23.14 -3.04 -10.14
N LEU A 42 -24.08 -3.64 -9.40
CA LEU A 42 -23.82 -4.78 -8.52
C LEU A 42 -23.29 -5.98 -9.30
N CYS A 43 -23.87 -6.27 -10.46
CA CYS A 43 -23.42 -7.34 -11.34
C CYS A 43 -21.98 -7.13 -11.83
N VAL A 44 -21.64 -5.92 -12.28
CA VAL A 44 -20.27 -5.59 -12.69
C VAL A 44 -19.32 -5.65 -11.48
N ALA A 45 -19.74 -5.16 -10.33
CA ALA A 45 -18.96 -5.22 -9.09
C ALA A 45 -18.67 -6.66 -8.65
N ILE A 46 -19.66 -7.56 -8.70
CA ILE A 46 -19.48 -8.98 -8.36
C ILE A 46 -18.55 -9.65 -9.36
N LEU A 47 -18.68 -9.37 -10.67
CA LEU A 47 -17.78 -9.89 -11.69
C LEU A 47 -16.33 -9.47 -11.40
N MET A 48 -16.11 -8.17 -11.17
CA MET A 48 -14.79 -7.64 -10.84
C MET A 48 -14.27 -8.23 -9.53
N ALA A 49 -15.09 -8.33 -8.50
CA ALA A 49 -14.72 -8.89 -7.21
C ALA A 49 -14.27 -10.34 -7.35
N VAL A 50 -15.05 -11.18 -8.02
CA VAL A 50 -14.70 -12.59 -8.23
C VAL A 50 -13.40 -12.70 -9.04
N TRP A 51 -13.20 -11.89 -10.07
CA TRP A 51 -11.98 -11.93 -10.88
C TRP A 51 -10.74 -11.37 -10.16
N TRP A 52 -10.89 -10.33 -9.34
CA TRP A 52 -9.82 -9.81 -8.49
C TRP A 52 -9.44 -10.77 -7.36
N ILE A 53 -10.41 -11.45 -6.76
CA ILE A 53 -10.19 -12.43 -5.68
C ILE A 53 -9.52 -13.70 -6.22
N THR A 54 -10.00 -14.19 -7.36
CA THR A 54 -9.49 -15.46 -7.94
C THR A 54 -8.23 -15.27 -8.78
N GLU A 55 -7.92 -14.03 -9.15
CA GLU A 55 -6.86 -13.66 -10.09
C GLU A 55 -6.88 -14.51 -11.37
N VAL A 56 -8.08 -14.86 -11.83
CA VAL A 56 -8.25 -15.68 -13.04
C VAL A 56 -7.86 -14.90 -14.31
N VAL A 57 -8.00 -13.57 -14.24
CA VAL A 57 -7.59 -12.58 -15.23
C VAL A 57 -6.67 -11.58 -14.51
N PRO A 58 -5.60 -11.04 -15.15
CA PRO A 58 -4.73 -10.07 -14.51
C PRO A 58 -5.52 -8.88 -13.95
N LEU A 59 -5.18 -8.42 -12.74
CA LEU A 59 -5.91 -7.35 -12.04
C LEU A 59 -6.15 -6.12 -12.92
N ALA A 60 -5.14 -5.72 -13.72
CA ALA A 60 -5.23 -4.59 -14.64
C ALA A 60 -6.27 -4.79 -15.76
N VAL A 61 -6.43 -6.01 -16.26
CA VAL A 61 -7.41 -6.32 -17.31
C VAL A 61 -8.82 -6.36 -16.74
N THR A 62 -9.01 -6.97 -15.57
CA THR A 62 -10.28 -6.89 -14.81
C THR A 62 -10.67 -5.44 -14.54
N SER A 63 -9.68 -4.59 -14.31
CA SER A 63 -9.91 -3.17 -14.04
C SER A 63 -10.33 -2.37 -15.26
N LEU A 64 -10.29 -2.92 -16.48
CA LEU A 64 -10.83 -2.28 -17.69
C LEU A 64 -12.32 -2.59 -17.91
N ILE A 65 -12.91 -3.52 -17.15
CA ILE A 65 -14.31 -3.91 -17.28
C ILE A 65 -15.27 -2.71 -17.19
N PRO A 66 -15.11 -1.76 -16.24
CA PRO A 66 -16.00 -0.59 -16.17
C PRO A 66 -16.01 0.24 -17.46
N VAL A 67 -14.87 0.39 -18.14
CA VAL A 67 -14.77 1.15 -19.41
C VAL A 67 -15.70 0.55 -20.47
N ALA A 68 -15.79 -0.78 -20.52
CA ALA A 68 -16.61 -1.49 -21.49
C ALA A 68 -18.08 -1.58 -21.05
N LEU A 69 -18.34 -1.93 -19.79
CA LEU A 69 -19.67 -2.31 -19.34
C LEU A 69 -20.50 -1.13 -18.82
N PHE A 70 -19.90 -0.12 -18.20
CA PHE A 70 -20.70 0.99 -17.63
C PHE A 70 -21.45 1.80 -18.68
N PRO A 71 -20.85 2.16 -19.84
CA PRO A 71 -21.60 2.82 -20.89
C PRO A 71 -22.65 1.93 -21.53
N LEU A 72 -22.35 0.63 -21.68
CA LEU A 72 -23.27 -0.35 -22.27
C LEU A 72 -24.56 -0.51 -21.45
N PHE A 73 -24.45 -0.53 -20.12
CA PHE A 73 -25.59 -0.65 -19.21
C PHE A 73 -26.16 0.69 -18.73
N GLY A 74 -25.71 1.82 -19.29
CA GLY A 74 -26.21 3.15 -18.93
C GLY A 74 -25.91 3.57 -17.48
N ILE A 75 -24.89 2.98 -16.85
CA ILE A 75 -24.45 3.31 -15.48
C ILE A 75 -23.76 4.68 -15.51
N MET A 76 -22.80 4.85 -16.41
CA MET A 76 -22.02 6.08 -16.63
C MET A 76 -21.65 6.21 -18.11
N ASP A 77 -21.59 7.43 -18.65
CA ASP A 77 -21.16 7.62 -20.03
C ASP A 77 -19.66 7.35 -20.23
N GLY A 78 -19.26 6.97 -21.44
CA GLY A 78 -17.88 6.56 -21.73
C GLY A 78 -16.82 7.64 -21.48
N ARG A 79 -17.18 8.93 -21.61
CA ARG A 79 -16.25 10.04 -21.31
C ARG A 79 -16.05 10.16 -19.80
N ALA A 80 -17.13 10.13 -19.02
CA ALA A 80 -17.05 10.17 -17.57
C ALA A 80 -16.28 8.97 -17.01
N VAL A 81 -16.52 7.75 -17.51
CA VAL A 81 -15.78 6.56 -17.08
C VAL A 81 -14.30 6.68 -17.44
N SER A 82 -13.95 7.13 -18.65
CA SER A 82 -12.54 7.29 -19.04
C SER A 82 -11.81 8.31 -18.17
N ALA A 83 -12.50 9.39 -17.76
CA ALA A 83 -11.93 10.43 -16.91
C ALA A 83 -11.60 9.95 -15.48
N THR A 84 -12.13 8.80 -15.02
CA THR A 84 -11.74 8.25 -13.71
C THR A 84 -10.36 7.60 -13.72
N TYR A 85 -9.84 7.17 -14.89
CA TYR A 85 -8.57 6.43 -15.01
C TYR A 85 -7.32 7.33 -14.99
N PHE A 86 -7.46 8.61 -15.30
CA PHE A 86 -6.35 9.58 -15.26
C PHE A 86 -6.78 10.81 -14.47
N ASN A 87 -6.39 10.85 -13.21
CA ASN A 87 -6.69 11.93 -12.26
C ASN A 87 -5.43 12.34 -11.46
N ASP A 88 -5.57 13.31 -10.57
CA ASP A 88 -4.49 13.86 -9.75
C ASP A 88 -3.81 12.82 -8.85
N VAL A 89 -4.54 11.84 -8.30
CA VAL A 89 -3.99 10.75 -7.49
C VAL A 89 -3.16 9.78 -8.35
N ILE A 90 -3.55 9.56 -9.61
CA ILE A 90 -2.76 8.81 -10.58
C ILE A 90 -1.46 9.54 -10.91
N PHE A 91 -1.51 10.86 -11.11
CA PHE A 91 -0.31 11.67 -11.32
C PHE A 91 0.61 11.71 -10.09
N LEU A 92 0.04 11.74 -8.89
CA LEU A 92 0.78 11.60 -7.62
C LEU A 92 1.57 10.29 -7.59
N PHE A 93 0.92 9.18 -7.90
CA PHE A 93 1.59 7.88 -7.97
C PHE A 93 2.67 7.85 -9.05
N MET A 94 2.38 8.32 -10.26
CA MET A 94 3.34 8.34 -11.38
C MET A 94 4.59 9.15 -11.03
N GLY A 95 4.41 10.39 -10.56
CA GLY A 95 5.53 11.26 -10.20
C GLY A 95 6.35 10.71 -9.03
N GLY A 96 5.68 10.23 -7.98
CA GLY A 96 6.33 9.60 -6.83
C GLY A 96 7.16 8.38 -7.23
N PHE A 97 6.61 7.49 -8.07
CA PHE A 97 7.34 6.33 -8.57
C PHE A 97 8.48 6.70 -9.52
N MET A 98 8.34 7.75 -10.35
CA MET A 98 9.45 8.22 -11.19
C MET A 98 10.65 8.66 -10.34
N VAL A 99 10.41 9.36 -9.23
CA VAL A 99 11.46 9.73 -8.27
C VAL A 99 12.05 8.49 -7.58
N ALA A 100 11.21 7.53 -7.20
CA ALA A 100 11.67 6.25 -6.64
C ALA A 100 12.52 5.44 -7.65
N LEU A 101 12.14 5.39 -8.93
CA LEU A 101 12.90 4.73 -9.99
C LEU A 101 14.25 5.42 -10.23
N ALA A 102 14.34 6.74 -10.09
CA ALA A 102 15.62 7.45 -10.11
C ALA A 102 16.49 7.06 -8.91
N MET A 103 15.91 6.92 -7.71
CA MET A 103 16.60 6.43 -6.51
C MET A 103 17.13 5.00 -6.70
N GLU A 104 16.37 4.16 -7.41
CA GLU A 104 16.77 2.81 -7.79
C GLU A 104 17.92 2.84 -8.80
N LYS A 105 17.80 3.58 -9.90
CA LYS A 105 18.81 3.72 -10.97
C LYS A 105 20.20 4.06 -10.41
N TRP A 106 20.26 4.92 -9.39
CA TRP A 106 21.52 5.43 -8.83
C TRP A 106 21.95 4.76 -7.51
N ASP A 107 21.33 3.64 -7.13
CA ASP A 107 21.66 2.87 -5.93
C ASP A 107 21.62 3.67 -4.60
N LEU A 108 20.89 4.80 -4.60
CA LEU A 108 20.76 5.65 -3.40
C LEU A 108 20.03 4.91 -2.28
N HIS A 109 18.98 4.16 -2.63
CA HIS A 109 18.21 3.29 -1.74
C HIS A 109 19.11 2.29 -0.98
N LYS A 110 20.06 1.62 -1.64
CA LYS A 110 21.04 0.71 -1.00
C LYS A 110 21.94 1.44 0.00
N ARG A 111 22.43 2.64 -0.36
CA ARG A 111 23.28 3.44 0.53
C ARG A 111 22.52 3.85 1.80
N ILE A 112 21.26 4.23 1.66
CA ILE A 112 20.38 4.53 2.80
C ILE A 112 20.21 3.28 3.68
N ALA A 113 19.92 2.11 3.09
CA ALA A 113 19.76 0.86 3.82
C ALA A 113 21.00 0.52 4.66
N PHE A 114 22.18 0.55 4.05
CA PHE A 114 23.42 0.23 4.77
C PHE A 114 23.78 1.26 5.84
N ASN A 115 23.48 2.55 5.62
CA ASN A 115 23.65 3.57 6.66
C ASN A 115 22.78 3.30 7.89
N ILE A 116 21.51 2.90 7.68
CA ILE A 116 20.60 2.53 8.78
C ILE A 116 21.14 1.28 9.52
N LEU A 117 21.52 0.24 8.78
CA LEU A 117 22.08 -0.99 9.34
C LEU A 117 23.37 -0.75 10.14
N TYR A 118 24.25 0.11 9.60
CA TYR A 118 25.48 0.53 10.28
C TYR A 118 25.18 1.27 11.59
N PHE A 119 24.22 2.20 11.57
CA PHE A 119 23.85 2.98 12.75
C PHE A 119 23.20 2.13 13.86
N THR A 120 22.42 1.10 13.51
CA THR A 120 21.75 0.28 14.52
C THR A 120 22.67 -0.57 15.38
N GLY A 121 23.78 -1.06 14.83
CA GLY A 121 24.74 -1.92 15.52
C GLY A 121 24.46 -3.42 15.39
N THR A 122 25.25 -4.24 16.10
CA THR A 122 25.42 -5.67 15.79
C THR A 122 24.87 -6.67 16.81
N SER A 123 24.14 -6.23 17.86
CA SER A 123 23.45 -7.20 18.73
C SER A 123 22.23 -7.80 18.04
N PRO A 124 21.71 -8.98 18.42
CA PRO A 124 20.58 -9.62 17.74
C PRO A 124 19.35 -8.71 17.63
N ALA A 125 19.00 -8.05 18.73
CA ALA A 125 17.88 -7.12 18.77
C ALA A 125 18.07 -5.94 17.80
N ARG A 126 19.30 -5.42 17.72
CA ARG A 126 19.69 -4.28 16.88
C ARG A 126 19.80 -4.66 15.42
N ILE A 127 20.29 -5.85 15.08
CA ILE A 127 20.30 -6.36 13.70
C ILE A 127 18.87 -6.49 13.19
N LEU A 128 18.00 -7.17 13.95
CA LEU A 128 16.59 -7.30 13.58
C LEU A 128 15.95 -5.93 13.41
N LEU A 129 16.14 -5.02 14.38
CA LEU A 129 15.60 -3.67 14.30
C LEU A 129 16.17 -2.89 13.11
N GLY A 130 17.45 -3.03 12.78
CA GLY A 130 18.09 -2.36 11.65
C GLY A 130 17.52 -2.79 10.31
N PHE A 131 17.33 -4.10 10.11
CA PHE A 131 16.66 -4.63 8.93
C PHE A 131 15.21 -4.14 8.84
N MET A 132 14.50 -4.13 9.97
CA MET A 132 13.11 -3.66 10.03
C MET A 132 13.00 -2.15 9.79
N MET A 133 13.85 -1.31 10.38
CA MET A 133 13.83 0.14 10.17
C MET A 133 14.26 0.52 8.75
N ALA A 134 15.25 -0.15 8.18
CA ALA A 134 15.66 0.09 6.79
C ALA A 134 14.52 -0.26 5.82
N SER A 135 13.90 -1.43 6.00
CA SER A 135 12.76 -1.86 5.18
C SER A 135 11.55 -0.95 5.38
N PHE A 136 11.22 -0.61 6.63
CA PHE A 136 10.15 0.34 6.94
C PHE A 136 10.36 1.68 6.23
N PHE A 137 11.52 2.31 6.44
CA PHE A 137 11.81 3.63 5.90
C PHE A 137 11.78 3.64 4.37
N LEU A 138 12.39 2.66 3.72
CA LEU A 138 12.39 2.59 2.25
C LEU A 138 10.99 2.36 1.70
N SER A 139 10.19 1.51 2.36
CA SER A 139 8.81 1.23 1.95
C SER A 139 7.84 2.38 2.17
N MET A 140 8.21 3.40 2.95
CA MET A 140 7.45 4.66 3.03
C MET A 140 7.45 5.42 1.70
N TRP A 141 8.40 5.17 0.81
CA TRP A 141 8.63 6.00 -0.38
C TRP A 141 8.74 5.21 -1.67
N ILE A 142 9.10 3.94 -1.56
CA ILE A 142 9.22 2.96 -2.63
C ILE A 142 8.13 1.91 -2.41
N SER A 143 7.83 1.08 -3.41
CA SER A 143 6.91 -0.04 -3.21
C SER A 143 7.43 -1.08 -2.19
N ASN A 144 6.50 -1.69 -1.46
CA ASN A 144 6.76 -2.80 -0.54
C ASN A 144 7.55 -3.93 -1.22
N THR A 145 7.14 -4.31 -2.43
CA THR A 145 7.77 -5.38 -3.21
C THR A 145 9.22 -5.06 -3.55
N ALA A 146 9.50 -3.87 -4.10
CA ALA A 146 10.86 -3.47 -4.46
C ALA A 146 11.76 -3.37 -3.21
N THR A 147 11.22 -2.87 -2.10
CA THR A 147 11.94 -2.81 -0.83
C THR A 147 12.38 -4.20 -0.36
N VAL A 148 11.48 -5.19 -0.36
CA VAL A 148 11.84 -6.55 0.06
C VAL A 148 12.79 -7.22 -0.94
N MET A 149 12.59 -7.05 -2.26
CA MET A 149 13.52 -7.58 -3.26
C MET A 149 14.94 -7.05 -3.08
N MET A 150 15.09 -5.77 -2.69
CA MET A 150 16.39 -5.17 -2.41
C MET A 150 16.96 -5.64 -1.06
N MET A 151 16.14 -5.67 -0.01
CA MET A 151 16.60 -6.04 1.34
C MET A 151 16.92 -7.53 1.45
N LEU A 152 16.29 -8.40 0.64
CA LEU A 152 16.46 -9.84 0.74
C LEU A 152 17.91 -10.28 0.48
N PRO A 153 18.60 -9.90 -0.61
CA PRO A 153 20.02 -10.22 -0.80
C PRO A 153 20.91 -9.77 0.37
N ILE A 154 20.65 -8.59 0.94
CA ILE A 154 21.40 -8.06 2.09
C ILE A 154 21.14 -8.91 3.34
N ALA A 155 19.89 -9.27 3.58
CA ALA A 155 19.50 -10.15 4.68
C ALA A 155 20.13 -11.54 4.54
N ILE A 156 20.14 -12.12 3.33
CA ILE A 156 20.75 -13.42 3.05
C ILE A 156 22.26 -13.39 3.28
N ALA A 157 22.95 -12.31 2.90
CA ALA A 157 24.38 -12.16 3.17
C ALA A 157 24.70 -12.23 4.68
N ILE A 158 23.92 -11.51 5.50
CA ILE A 158 24.06 -11.55 6.97
C ILE A 158 23.66 -12.91 7.54
N ILE A 159 22.57 -13.50 7.05
CA ILE A 159 22.12 -14.84 7.47
C ILE A 159 23.21 -15.89 7.20
N ARG A 160 23.88 -15.85 6.05
CA ARG A 160 25.00 -16.77 5.75
C ARG A 160 26.19 -16.57 6.70
N GLN A 161 26.49 -15.32 7.05
CA GLN A 161 27.54 -15.03 8.04
C GLN A 161 27.15 -15.60 9.41
N LEU A 162 25.91 -15.43 9.84
CA LEU A 162 25.39 -15.99 11.10
C LEU A 162 25.38 -17.52 11.10
N ASP A 163 24.98 -18.14 9.99
CA ASP A 163 25.00 -19.60 9.79
C ASP A 163 26.43 -20.18 9.97
N SER A 164 27.46 -19.40 9.66
CA SER A 164 28.87 -19.81 9.85
C SER A 164 29.41 -19.60 11.28
N LEU A 165 28.80 -18.68 12.05
CA LEU A 165 29.29 -18.26 13.37
C LEU A 165 28.53 -18.93 14.52
N MET A 166 27.27 -19.33 14.29
CA MET A 166 26.36 -19.84 15.32
C MET A 166 26.03 -21.31 15.09
N ASN A 167 25.51 -21.97 16.12
CA ASN A 167 24.94 -23.31 15.98
C ASN A 167 23.80 -23.30 14.94
N ASN A 168 23.81 -24.24 13.98
CA ASN A 168 22.85 -24.32 12.85
C ASN A 168 21.37 -24.13 13.26
N GLN A 169 20.96 -24.67 14.41
CA GLN A 169 19.56 -24.57 14.87
C GLN A 169 19.19 -23.17 15.38
N SER A 170 20.12 -22.47 16.04
CA SER A 170 19.90 -21.12 16.56
C SER A 170 19.90 -20.08 15.45
N SER A 171 20.87 -20.18 14.53
CA SER A 171 20.95 -19.32 13.34
C SER A 171 19.69 -19.42 12.49
N SER A 172 19.16 -20.64 12.29
CA SER A 172 17.96 -20.89 11.50
C SER A 172 16.73 -20.14 12.04
N LYS A 173 16.49 -20.16 13.37
CA LYS A 173 15.36 -19.43 13.98
C LYS A 173 15.50 -17.93 13.83
N PHE A 174 16.68 -17.37 14.13
CA PHE A 174 16.89 -15.93 14.04
C PHE A 174 16.84 -15.44 12.59
N SER A 175 17.32 -16.24 11.64
CA SER A 175 17.21 -15.98 10.20
C SER A 175 15.75 -15.84 9.74
N ILE A 176 14.86 -16.71 10.23
CA ILE A 176 13.41 -16.59 9.97
C ILE A 176 12.89 -15.26 10.54
N GLY A 177 13.31 -14.90 11.76
CA GLY A 177 12.97 -13.61 12.36
C GLY A 177 13.39 -12.41 11.52
N ILE A 178 14.60 -12.41 10.95
CA ILE A 178 15.08 -11.36 10.03
C ILE A 178 14.22 -11.30 8.77
N LEU A 179 13.96 -12.45 8.13
CA LEU A 179 13.17 -12.50 6.89
C LEU A 179 11.73 -12.01 7.09
N LEU A 180 11.04 -12.51 8.13
CA LEU A 180 9.70 -12.02 8.50
C LEU A 180 9.73 -10.54 8.87
N GLY A 181 10.77 -10.11 9.61
CA GLY A 181 10.99 -8.71 9.95
C GLY A 181 11.05 -7.81 8.72
N VAL A 182 11.83 -8.17 7.71
CA VAL A 182 11.93 -7.42 6.44
C VAL A 182 10.57 -7.31 5.73
N ALA A 183 9.85 -8.42 5.54
CA ALA A 183 8.57 -8.38 4.83
C ALA A 183 7.49 -7.60 5.59
N TYR A 184 7.36 -7.84 6.90
CA TYR A 184 6.30 -7.22 7.69
C TYR A 184 6.56 -5.73 7.93
N SER A 185 7.82 -5.33 8.09
CA SER A 185 8.18 -3.92 8.19
C SER A 185 8.04 -3.17 6.85
N ALA A 186 8.24 -3.84 5.70
CA ALA A 186 7.92 -3.23 4.40
C ALA A 186 6.42 -2.94 4.28
N SER A 187 5.54 -3.92 4.53
CA SER A 187 4.09 -3.70 4.53
C SER A 187 3.67 -2.62 5.53
N THR A 188 4.27 -2.60 6.72
CA THR A 188 3.98 -1.58 7.74
C THR A 188 4.50 -0.20 7.36
N GLY A 189 5.67 -0.09 6.73
CA GLY A 189 6.23 1.16 6.23
C GLY A 189 5.40 1.77 5.10
N GLY A 190 4.85 0.93 4.22
CA GLY A 190 3.96 1.36 3.14
C GLY A 190 2.70 2.08 3.63
N MET A 191 2.23 1.78 4.85
CA MET A 191 1.07 2.46 5.44
C MET A 191 1.35 3.92 5.81
N ALA A 192 2.61 4.29 6.07
CA ALA A 192 2.94 5.54 6.74
C ALA A 192 2.78 6.80 5.88
N THR A 193 2.85 6.68 4.55
CA THR A 193 2.68 7.81 3.60
C THR A 193 1.64 7.46 2.54
N LEU A 194 1.08 8.46 1.86
CA LEU A 194 0.10 8.21 0.80
C LEU A 194 0.68 7.36 -0.34
N VAL A 195 1.94 7.57 -0.72
CA VAL A 195 2.56 6.87 -1.86
C VAL A 195 3.12 5.48 -1.52
N GLY A 196 3.28 5.14 -0.23
CA GLY A 196 3.95 3.91 0.19
C GLY A 196 3.23 2.63 -0.24
N THR A 197 1.89 2.62 -0.22
CA THR A 197 1.10 1.47 -0.65
C THR A 197 -0.16 1.89 -1.41
N PRO A 198 -0.58 1.15 -2.44
CA PRO A 198 -1.74 1.52 -3.26
C PRO A 198 -3.06 1.75 -2.49
N PRO A 199 -3.45 0.94 -1.47
CA PRO A 199 -4.63 1.20 -0.64
C PRO A 199 -4.79 2.65 -0.16
N ASN A 200 -3.69 3.31 0.23
CA ASN A 200 -3.73 4.68 0.76
C ASN A 200 -4.19 5.69 -0.29
N LEU A 201 -3.73 5.52 -1.53
CA LEU A 201 -4.18 6.33 -2.66
C LEU A 201 -5.61 6.00 -3.06
N SER A 202 -5.97 4.71 -3.01
CA SER A 202 -7.36 4.29 -3.26
C SER A 202 -8.31 4.97 -2.28
N PHE A 203 -7.95 5.03 -1.00
CA PHE A 203 -8.67 5.80 0.01
C PHE A 203 -8.77 7.29 -0.33
N ALA A 204 -7.65 7.97 -0.56
CA ALA A 204 -7.64 9.41 -0.80
C ALA A 204 -8.59 9.79 -1.95
N ARG A 205 -8.58 9.01 -3.02
CA ARG A 205 -9.46 9.25 -4.16
C ARG A 205 -10.92 8.87 -3.89
N ILE A 206 -11.20 7.70 -3.33
CA ILE A 206 -12.57 7.25 -3.08
C ILE A 206 -13.25 8.16 -2.05
N PHE A 207 -12.52 8.61 -1.02
CA PHE A 207 -13.00 9.60 -0.07
C PHE A 207 -13.44 10.89 -0.79
N HIS A 208 -12.61 11.44 -1.68
CA HIS A 208 -12.96 12.62 -2.47
C HIS A 208 -14.14 12.37 -3.45
N ILE A 209 -14.30 11.16 -4.00
CA ILE A 209 -15.45 10.83 -4.85
C ILE A 209 -16.76 10.96 -4.06
N TYR A 210 -16.79 10.49 -2.82
CA TYR A 210 -18.00 10.49 -1.99
C TYR A 210 -18.23 11.81 -1.26
N PHE A 211 -17.16 12.45 -0.78
CA PHE A 211 -17.20 13.62 0.08
C PHE A 211 -16.40 14.79 -0.54
N PRO A 212 -16.82 15.34 -1.71
CA PRO A 212 -16.05 16.36 -2.43
C PRO A 212 -15.94 17.70 -1.68
N ASP A 213 -16.92 18.00 -0.82
CA ASP A 213 -16.93 19.23 -0.01
C ASP A 213 -16.19 19.06 1.33
N ALA A 214 -15.77 17.83 1.67
CA ALA A 214 -14.98 17.59 2.87
C ALA A 214 -13.54 18.08 2.70
N PRO A 215 -12.86 18.48 3.79
CA PRO A 215 -11.46 18.86 3.71
C PRO A 215 -10.60 17.75 3.11
N GLU A 216 -9.72 18.13 2.19
CA GLU A 216 -8.77 17.20 1.57
C GLU A 216 -7.90 16.52 2.64
N ILE A 217 -7.71 15.20 2.51
CA ILE A 217 -6.73 14.45 3.29
C ILE A 217 -5.36 14.67 2.64
N THR A 218 -4.73 15.77 3.01
CA THR A 218 -3.42 16.16 2.49
C THR A 218 -2.33 15.17 2.91
N PHE A 219 -1.21 15.15 2.18
CA PHE A 219 -0.06 14.32 2.53
C PHE A 219 0.39 14.48 3.99
N TYR A 220 0.41 15.72 4.49
CA TYR A 220 0.70 16.03 5.89
C TYR A 220 -0.30 15.38 6.85
N LYS A 221 -1.61 15.57 6.64
CA LYS A 221 -2.65 15.02 7.54
C LYS A 221 -2.59 13.50 7.58
N TRP A 222 -2.40 12.86 6.42
CA TRP A 222 -2.20 11.42 6.37
C TRP A 222 -0.98 10.99 7.19
N MET A 223 0.17 11.62 6.99
CA MET A 223 1.38 11.29 7.75
C MET A 223 1.22 11.52 9.25
N LEU A 224 0.57 12.61 9.66
CA LEU A 224 0.32 12.93 11.07
C LEU A 224 -0.45 11.81 11.77
N PHE A 225 -1.37 11.14 11.06
CA PHE A 225 -2.06 9.97 11.56
C PHE A 225 -1.25 8.68 11.38
N ALA A 226 -0.89 8.35 10.15
CA ALA A 226 -0.41 7.03 9.76
C ALA A 226 1.05 6.75 10.16
N VAL A 227 1.93 7.76 10.26
CA VAL A 227 3.31 7.55 10.73
C VAL A 227 3.31 7.07 12.19
N PRO A 228 2.62 7.72 13.15
CA PRO A 228 2.48 7.18 14.50
C PRO A 228 1.94 5.75 14.56
N VAL A 229 0.86 5.45 13.83
CA VAL A 229 0.28 4.09 13.79
C VAL A 229 1.33 3.08 13.30
N SER A 230 1.99 3.39 12.20
CA SER A 230 2.96 2.51 11.55
C SER A 230 4.22 2.31 12.40
N LEU A 231 4.66 3.33 13.16
CA LEU A 231 5.77 3.20 14.10
C LEU A 231 5.40 2.33 15.30
N ILE A 232 4.22 2.52 15.89
CA ILE A 232 3.73 1.67 16.99
C ILE A 232 3.65 0.21 16.52
N MET A 233 3.11 -0.01 15.32
CA MET A 233 3.08 -1.32 14.67
C MET A 233 4.48 -1.90 14.45
N LEU A 234 5.42 -1.12 13.93
CA LEU A 234 6.81 -1.54 13.69
C LEU A 234 7.46 -2.04 14.98
N PHE A 235 7.37 -1.28 16.07
CA PHE A 235 7.96 -1.64 17.36
C PHE A 235 7.23 -2.81 18.02
N ALA A 236 5.91 -2.91 17.88
CA ALA A 236 5.13 -4.05 18.35
C ALA A 236 5.53 -5.35 17.64
N ILE A 237 5.63 -5.31 16.30
CA ILE A 237 6.09 -6.44 15.48
C ILE A 237 7.54 -6.79 15.85
N TRP A 238 8.42 -5.80 16.00
CA TRP A 238 9.81 -6.02 16.36
C TRP A 238 9.94 -6.72 17.71
N ALA A 239 9.24 -6.22 18.74
CA ALA A 239 9.25 -6.82 20.07
C ALA A 239 8.71 -8.26 20.04
N PHE A 240 7.63 -8.50 19.29
CA PHE A 240 7.03 -9.82 19.12
C PHE A 240 7.96 -10.81 18.39
N LEU A 241 8.53 -10.42 17.25
CA LEU A 241 9.47 -11.25 16.50
C LEU A 241 10.74 -11.50 17.30
N TYR A 242 11.27 -10.50 18.00
CA TYR A 242 12.44 -10.67 18.86
C TYR A 242 12.16 -11.65 20.00
N ALA A 243 10.99 -11.56 20.66
CA ALA A 243 10.63 -12.48 21.74
C ALA A 243 10.59 -13.94 21.29
N ILE A 244 10.15 -14.21 20.05
CA ILE A 244 10.00 -15.58 19.51
C ILE A 244 11.28 -16.10 18.87
N PHE A 245 11.98 -15.27 18.11
CA PHE A 245 13.07 -15.71 17.22
C PHE A 245 14.48 -15.32 17.70
N ARG A 246 14.61 -14.64 18.85
CA ARG A 246 15.95 -14.32 19.38
C ARG A 246 16.79 -15.57 19.65
N PRO A 247 18.10 -15.53 19.39
CA PRO A 247 19.01 -16.57 19.87
C PRO A 247 19.18 -16.48 21.39
N LYS A 248 19.53 -17.59 22.03
CA LYS A 248 19.92 -17.57 23.45
C LYS A 248 21.28 -16.89 23.60
N LYS A 249 21.56 -16.33 24.79
CA LYS A 249 22.80 -15.56 25.05
C LYS A 249 24.08 -16.37 24.79
N ASP A 250 24.04 -17.65 25.12
CA ASP A 250 25.12 -18.63 24.96
C ASP A 250 25.31 -19.09 23.51
N GLU A 251 24.29 -18.93 22.66
CA GLU A 251 24.33 -19.32 21.24
C GLU A 251 24.81 -18.17 20.34
N TRP A 252 24.81 -16.93 20.82
CA TRP A 252 25.18 -15.76 20.05
C TRP A 252 26.69 -15.58 19.95
N ARG A 253 27.16 -15.30 18.73
CA ARG A 253 28.52 -14.84 18.45
C ARG A 253 28.45 -13.49 17.77
N ASP A 254 29.32 -12.57 18.19
CA ASP A 254 29.27 -11.21 17.69
C ASP A 254 29.58 -11.14 16.20
N VAL A 255 28.65 -10.55 15.45
CA VAL A 255 28.89 -10.13 14.06
C VAL A 255 29.86 -8.96 14.09
N ASP A 256 30.84 -8.98 13.18
CA ASP A 256 31.79 -7.88 13.03
C ASP A 256 31.05 -6.55 12.86
N LYS A 257 31.36 -5.58 13.72
CA LYS A 257 30.82 -4.21 13.67
C LYS A 257 31.15 -3.52 12.35
N HIS A 258 32.18 -3.97 11.66
CA HIS A 258 32.58 -3.45 10.37
C HIS A 258 31.90 -4.12 9.18
N THR A 259 31.07 -5.16 9.34
CA THR A 259 30.39 -5.82 8.21
C THR A 259 29.64 -4.82 7.32
N PHE A 260 28.74 -4.01 7.91
CA PHE A 260 27.98 -3.01 7.15
C PHE A 260 28.83 -1.81 6.70
N LEU A 261 29.86 -1.46 7.48
CA LEU A 261 30.81 -0.41 7.09
C LEU A 261 31.63 -0.81 5.86
N ASN A 262 32.03 -2.08 5.76
CA ASN A 262 32.78 -2.60 4.64
C ASN A 262 31.93 -2.60 3.36
N GLN A 263 30.64 -2.98 3.46
CA GLN A 263 29.69 -2.83 2.36
C GLN A 263 29.53 -1.36 1.91
N LEU A 264 29.45 -0.40 2.85
CA LEU A 264 29.43 1.03 2.52
C LEU A 264 30.72 1.50 1.84
N LYS A 265 31.88 0.95 2.23
CA LYS A 265 33.17 1.24 1.61
C LYS A 265 33.27 0.66 0.20
N GLU A 266 32.76 -0.56 -0.02
CA GLU A 266 32.69 -1.21 -1.35
C GLU A 266 31.83 -0.41 -2.34
N MET A 267 30.75 0.21 -1.87
CA MET A 267 29.93 1.13 -2.69
C MET A 267 30.67 2.44 -3.08
N GLY A 268 31.84 2.71 -2.51
CA GLY A 268 32.59 3.92 -2.75
C GLY A 268 31.95 5.20 -2.20
N LYS A 269 32.53 6.34 -2.58
CA LYS A 269 32.05 7.68 -2.17
C LYS A 269 30.69 7.99 -2.79
N THR A 270 29.89 8.80 -2.10
CA THR A 270 28.59 9.26 -2.62
C THR A 270 28.78 10.00 -3.95
N THR A 271 28.13 9.49 -5.01
CA THR A 271 28.24 10.05 -6.36
C THR A 271 27.47 11.36 -6.49
N TYR A 272 27.70 12.10 -7.58
CA TYR A 272 26.95 13.31 -7.87
C TYR A 272 25.45 13.02 -8.01
N GLU A 273 25.11 11.96 -8.73
CA GLU A 273 23.74 11.55 -9.03
C GLU A 273 23.01 11.14 -7.75
N GLN A 274 23.66 10.39 -6.86
CA GLN A 274 23.11 10.06 -5.55
C GLN A 274 22.77 11.31 -4.74
N LYS A 275 23.61 12.35 -4.78
CA LYS A 275 23.34 13.62 -4.10
C LYS A 275 22.18 14.36 -4.72
N VAL A 276 22.13 14.46 -6.05
CA VAL A 276 21.03 15.14 -6.77
C VAL A 276 19.71 14.45 -6.48
N VAL A 277 19.64 13.12 -6.61
CA VAL A 277 18.41 12.37 -6.33
C VAL A 277 18.00 12.54 -4.89
N PHE A 278 18.94 12.50 -3.93
CA PHE A 278 18.64 12.72 -2.52
C PHE A 278 18.04 14.12 -2.29
N VAL A 279 18.62 15.17 -2.88
CA VAL A 279 18.11 16.54 -2.78
C VAL A 279 16.71 16.64 -3.39
N VAL A 280 16.50 16.13 -4.60
CA VAL A 280 15.17 16.14 -5.26
C VAL A 280 14.13 15.38 -4.43
N PHE A 281 14.50 14.22 -3.91
CA PHE A 281 13.63 13.40 -3.06
C PHE A 281 13.29 14.12 -1.75
N SER A 282 14.25 14.75 -1.08
CA SER A 282 13.99 15.55 0.13
C SER A 282 13.12 16.76 -0.18
N LEU A 283 13.35 17.44 -1.30
CA LEU A 283 12.51 18.56 -1.74
C LEU A 283 11.08 18.10 -2.02
N LEU A 284 10.87 16.97 -2.69
CA LEU A 284 9.54 16.40 -2.92
C LEU A 284 8.80 16.19 -1.59
N ALA A 285 9.43 15.56 -0.60
CA ALA A 285 8.81 15.32 0.70
C ALA A 285 8.46 16.63 1.43
N ILE A 286 9.37 17.63 1.40
CA ILE A 286 9.13 18.94 2.00
C ILE A 286 7.97 19.66 1.29
N LEU A 287 7.92 19.60 -0.04
CA LEU A 287 6.86 20.23 -0.83
C LEU A 287 5.50 19.56 -0.58
N TRP A 288 5.42 18.24 -0.46
CA TRP A 288 4.15 17.58 -0.08
C TRP A 288 3.68 17.97 1.32
N ILE A 289 4.57 17.93 2.31
CA ILE A 289 4.21 18.26 3.70
C ILE A 289 3.77 19.73 3.81
N GLY A 290 4.49 20.64 3.15
CA GLY A 290 4.21 22.08 3.23
C GLY A 290 3.19 22.60 2.22
N ARG A 291 2.56 21.75 1.38
CA ARG A 291 1.66 22.21 0.30
C ARG A 291 0.50 23.01 0.83
N ALA A 292 -0.25 22.43 1.77
CA ALA A 292 -1.45 23.02 2.34
C ALA A 292 -1.17 23.59 3.73
N ASP A 293 -2.12 24.36 4.25
CA ASP A 293 -2.04 24.93 5.59
C ASP A 293 -1.91 23.84 6.64
N ILE A 294 -0.95 24.04 7.54
CA ILE A 294 -0.75 23.18 8.71
C ILE A 294 -1.32 23.89 9.92
N ASP A 295 -2.39 23.31 10.47
CA ASP A 295 -3.04 23.81 11.68
C ASP A 295 -2.47 23.10 12.91
N PHE A 296 -1.71 23.83 13.73
CA PHE A 296 -1.21 23.33 15.01
C PHE A 296 -2.17 23.64 16.17
N GLY A 297 -3.38 24.14 15.89
CA GLY A 297 -4.37 24.60 16.87
C GLY A 297 -4.03 25.96 17.48
N ILE A 298 -2.78 26.20 17.88
CA ILE A 298 -2.30 27.45 18.48
C ILE A 298 -1.88 28.46 17.40
N PHE A 299 -1.31 27.98 16.30
CA PHE A 299 -0.93 28.79 15.16
C PHE A 299 -1.14 27.99 13.87
N LYS A 300 -1.46 28.71 12.79
CA LYS A 300 -1.58 28.14 11.44
C LYS A 300 -0.35 28.52 10.65
N LEU A 301 0.38 27.53 10.17
CA LEU A 301 1.48 27.74 9.23
C LEU A 301 0.88 27.72 7.81
N PRO A 302 0.89 28.84 7.08
CA PRO A 302 0.35 28.87 5.73
C PRO A 302 1.17 27.96 4.81
N GLY A 303 0.47 27.14 4.03
CA GLY A 303 1.09 26.29 3.02
C GLY A 303 1.73 27.12 1.91
N TRP A 304 2.77 26.60 1.28
CA TRP A 304 3.44 27.31 0.18
C TRP A 304 2.54 27.46 -1.05
N SER A 305 1.48 26.66 -1.20
CA SER A 305 0.51 26.81 -2.29
C SER A 305 -0.18 28.18 -2.27
N ASN A 306 -0.32 28.80 -1.10
CA ASN A 306 -0.90 30.14 -0.94
C ASN A 306 -0.04 31.27 -1.53
N PHE A 307 1.22 31.00 -1.90
CA PHE A 307 2.01 31.97 -2.66
C PHE A 307 1.49 32.15 -4.09
N PHE A 308 0.63 31.26 -4.57
CA PHE A 308 0.02 31.32 -5.89
C PHE A 308 -1.44 31.80 -5.80
N PRO A 309 -1.93 32.62 -6.77
CA PRO A 309 -3.29 33.14 -6.75
C PRO A 309 -4.39 32.07 -6.72
N ASN A 310 -4.13 30.91 -7.33
CA ASN A 310 -5.06 29.79 -7.43
C ASN A 310 -4.53 28.57 -6.67
N ALA A 311 -4.27 28.74 -5.37
CA ALA A 311 -3.70 27.69 -4.51
C ALA A 311 -4.46 26.35 -4.58
N THR A 312 -5.79 26.39 -4.73
CA THR A 312 -6.66 25.21 -4.82
C THR A 312 -6.46 24.36 -6.07
N PHE A 313 -5.82 24.90 -7.12
CA PHE A 313 -5.50 24.12 -8.32
C PHE A 313 -4.24 23.27 -8.14
N ILE A 314 -3.47 23.51 -7.08
CA ILE A 314 -2.23 22.81 -6.80
C ILE A 314 -2.52 21.63 -5.85
N ASN A 315 -2.41 20.42 -6.39
CA ASN A 315 -2.56 19.17 -5.64
C ASN A 315 -1.21 18.44 -5.50
N ASP A 316 -1.20 17.38 -4.69
CA ASP A 316 0.00 16.57 -4.44
C ASP A 316 0.53 15.89 -5.72
N GLY A 317 -0.34 15.61 -6.70
CA GLY A 317 0.04 15.08 -8.01
C GLY A 317 0.83 16.07 -8.86
N THR A 318 0.47 17.35 -8.81
CA THR A 318 1.18 18.43 -9.50
C THR A 318 2.62 18.53 -9.00
N VAL A 319 2.82 18.46 -7.69
CA VAL A 319 4.15 18.47 -7.06
C VAL A 319 4.97 17.27 -7.50
N ALA A 320 4.38 16.08 -7.48
CA ALA A 320 5.05 14.84 -7.84
C ALA A 320 5.58 14.86 -9.28
N ILE A 321 4.74 15.27 -10.24
CA ILE A 321 5.11 15.38 -11.65
C ILE A 321 6.15 16.48 -11.86
N PHE A 322 6.02 17.62 -11.20
CA PHE A 322 7.01 18.69 -11.30
C PHE A 322 8.40 18.21 -10.87
N MET A 323 8.51 17.50 -9.74
CA MET A 323 9.80 16.96 -9.28
C MET A 323 10.34 15.86 -10.20
N ALA A 324 9.47 15.04 -10.80
CA ALA A 324 9.88 14.07 -11.81
C ALA A 324 10.45 14.77 -13.07
N LEU A 325 9.82 15.85 -13.54
CA LEU A 325 10.31 16.64 -14.67
C LEU A 325 11.68 17.25 -14.39
N VAL A 326 11.94 17.72 -13.16
CA VAL A 326 13.27 18.21 -12.76
C VAL A 326 14.35 17.13 -12.97
N LEU A 327 14.07 15.87 -12.66
CA LEU A 327 15.02 14.77 -12.88
C LEU A 327 15.30 14.47 -14.36
N PHE A 328 14.33 14.74 -15.24
CA PHE A 328 14.51 14.69 -16.70
C PHE A 328 15.28 15.89 -17.26
N VAL A 329 15.55 16.93 -16.47
CA VAL A 329 16.32 18.08 -16.94
C VAL A 329 17.78 17.98 -16.50
N ILE A 330 18.05 17.48 -15.30
CA ILE A 330 19.39 17.44 -14.73
C ILE A 330 20.25 16.36 -15.43
N PRO A 331 21.42 16.70 -16.01
CA PRO A 331 22.30 15.72 -16.63
C PRO A 331 23.04 14.88 -15.60
N SER A 332 23.34 13.63 -15.96
CA SER A 332 24.29 12.76 -15.25
C SER A 332 25.73 13.23 -15.51
N LYS A 333 26.62 13.04 -14.54
CA LYS A 333 28.06 13.30 -14.71
C LYS A 333 28.87 12.04 -14.95
N SER A 334 28.36 10.89 -14.49
CA SER A 334 28.98 9.58 -14.63
C SER A 334 28.71 8.93 -15.97
N VAL A 335 27.54 9.20 -16.57
CA VAL A 335 27.13 8.64 -17.86
C VAL A 335 26.96 9.77 -18.85
N LYS A 336 27.76 9.74 -19.92
CA LYS A 336 27.74 10.76 -20.97
C LYS A 336 26.39 10.75 -21.69
N ASP A 337 25.85 11.94 -21.95
CA ASP A 337 24.57 12.16 -22.65
C ASP A 337 23.35 11.52 -21.98
N ASP A 338 23.46 11.18 -20.69
CA ASP A 338 22.39 10.62 -19.86
C ASP A 338 21.89 11.67 -18.86
N ARG A 339 20.67 11.51 -18.38
CA ARG A 339 20.06 12.35 -17.35
C ARG A 339 19.84 11.57 -16.07
N ILE A 340 19.51 12.29 -14.99
CA ILE A 340 19.21 11.63 -13.72
C ILE A 340 18.03 10.66 -13.89
N LEU A 341 17.01 11.05 -14.66
CA LEU A 341 15.93 10.17 -15.09
C LEU A 341 15.77 10.20 -16.62
N GLU A 342 15.65 9.01 -17.22
CA GLU A 342 15.44 8.80 -18.66
C GLU A 342 14.10 8.11 -18.90
N TRP A 343 13.54 8.25 -20.11
CA TRP A 343 12.25 7.65 -20.43
C TRP A 343 12.29 6.13 -20.36
N SER A 344 13.41 5.51 -20.73
CA SER A 344 13.63 4.05 -20.60
C SER A 344 13.57 3.55 -19.15
N THR A 345 13.87 4.42 -18.18
CA THR A 345 13.74 4.12 -16.75
C THR A 345 12.31 4.41 -16.29
N ALA A 346 11.74 5.56 -16.67
CA ALA A 346 10.37 5.92 -16.33
C ALA A 346 9.31 4.99 -16.93
N SER A 347 9.58 4.36 -18.08
CA SER A 347 8.68 3.38 -18.70
C SER A 347 8.50 2.10 -17.88
N LYS A 348 9.34 1.88 -16.85
CA LYS A 348 9.22 0.78 -15.88
C LYS A 348 8.15 1.02 -14.81
N LEU A 349 7.40 2.13 -14.91
CA LEU A 349 6.24 2.37 -14.06
C LEU A 349 5.29 1.16 -14.03
N PRO A 350 4.71 0.82 -12.87
CA PRO A 350 3.80 -0.32 -12.75
C PRO A 350 2.42 0.04 -13.28
N TRP A 351 2.28 0.05 -14.62
CA TRP A 351 1.03 0.38 -15.33
C TRP A 351 -0.15 -0.50 -14.91
N ASN A 352 0.12 -1.71 -14.46
CA ASN A 352 -0.90 -2.61 -13.92
C ASN A 352 -1.58 -2.04 -12.66
N ILE A 353 -0.84 -1.33 -11.80
CA ILE A 353 -1.38 -0.68 -10.59
C ILE A 353 -2.15 0.58 -10.99
N LEU A 354 -1.66 1.33 -11.99
CA LEU A 354 -2.36 2.51 -12.51
C LEU A 354 -3.74 2.17 -13.09
N LEU A 355 -3.81 1.09 -13.88
CA LEU A 355 -5.07 0.59 -14.41
C LEU A 355 -5.98 0.05 -13.31
N LEU A 356 -5.41 -0.59 -12.28
CA LEU A 356 -6.15 -1.06 -11.11
C LEU A 356 -6.87 0.09 -10.40
N PHE A 357 -6.12 1.15 -10.06
CA PHE A 357 -6.70 2.38 -9.51
C PHE A 357 -7.83 2.94 -10.38
N GLY A 358 -7.60 3.07 -11.69
CA GLY A 358 -8.61 3.59 -12.60
C GLY A 358 -9.90 2.77 -12.60
N GLY A 359 -9.79 1.43 -12.58
CA GLY A 359 -10.92 0.52 -12.47
C GLY A 359 -11.65 0.60 -11.14
N GLY A 360 -10.92 0.67 -10.02
CA GLY A 360 -11.49 0.88 -8.69
C GLY A 360 -12.18 2.23 -8.54
N PHE A 361 -11.62 3.29 -9.12
CA PHE A 361 -12.24 4.63 -9.13
C PHE A 361 -13.48 4.67 -10.00
N ALA A 362 -13.43 4.05 -11.18
CA ALA A 362 -14.61 3.86 -12.01
C ALA A 362 -15.69 3.15 -11.21
N LEU A 363 -15.35 2.01 -10.59
CA LEU A 363 -16.26 1.24 -9.76
C LEU A 363 -16.87 2.10 -8.64
N ALA A 364 -16.05 2.80 -7.85
CA ALA A 364 -16.51 3.69 -6.79
C ALA A 364 -17.46 4.78 -7.30
N THR A 365 -17.16 5.42 -8.44
CA THR A 365 -18.08 6.40 -9.06
C THR A 365 -19.37 5.71 -9.52
N GLY A 366 -19.30 4.54 -10.14
CA GLY A 366 -20.47 3.75 -10.54
C GLY A 366 -21.36 3.38 -9.35
N PHE A 367 -20.76 3.00 -8.21
CA PHE A 367 -21.48 2.74 -6.96
C PHE A 367 -22.25 3.98 -6.46
N LYS A 368 -21.62 5.16 -6.55
CA LYS A 368 -22.24 6.44 -6.17
C LYS A 368 -23.37 6.82 -7.14
N GLU A 369 -23.09 6.86 -8.44
CA GLU A 369 -24.03 7.31 -9.48
C GLU A 369 -25.24 6.38 -9.64
N SER A 370 -25.06 5.07 -9.44
CA SER A 370 -26.17 4.11 -9.49
C SER A 370 -27.04 4.12 -8.24
N GLY A 371 -26.53 4.61 -7.10
CA GLY A 371 -27.15 4.50 -5.78
C GLY A 371 -26.84 3.19 -5.04
N LEU A 372 -25.98 2.32 -5.59
CA LEU A 372 -25.61 1.04 -4.97
C LEU A 372 -24.99 1.20 -3.58
N SER A 373 -24.20 2.26 -3.36
CA SER A 373 -23.65 2.53 -2.02
C SER A 373 -24.72 2.82 -0.97
N LEU A 374 -25.74 3.61 -1.33
CA LEU A 374 -26.85 3.91 -0.42
C LEU A 374 -27.70 2.66 -0.18
N TRP A 375 -27.87 1.83 -1.20
CA TRP A 375 -28.54 0.53 -1.08
C TRP A 375 -27.84 -0.36 -0.04
N PHE A 376 -26.51 -0.51 -0.10
CA PHE A 376 -25.77 -1.23 0.95
C PHE A 376 -25.87 -0.54 2.31
N GLY A 377 -25.76 0.79 2.35
CA GLY A 377 -25.88 1.57 3.59
C GLY A 377 -27.19 1.32 4.32
N GLY A 378 -28.32 1.29 3.61
CA GLY A 378 -29.64 1.01 4.19
C GLY A 378 -29.74 -0.40 4.79
N HIS A 379 -29.18 -1.41 4.13
CA HIS A 379 -29.18 -2.79 4.66
C HIS A 379 -28.27 -2.99 5.87
N LEU A 380 -27.26 -2.13 6.02
CA LEU A 380 -26.25 -2.21 7.07
C LEU A 380 -26.41 -1.11 8.13
N ALA A 381 -27.47 -0.31 8.07
CA ALA A 381 -27.74 0.79 8.99
C ALA A 381 -27.84 0.34 10.46
N GLY A 382 -28.23 -0.92 10.71
CA GLY A 382 -28.25 -1.50 12.06
C GLY A 382 -26.89 -1.50 12.78
N LEU A 383 -25.78 -1.47 12.03
CA LEU A 383 -24.43 -1.36 12.59
C LEU A 383 -24.21 -0.05 13.36
N ALA A 384 -24.95 1.03 13.03
CA ALA A 384 -24.83 2.32 13.70
C ALA A 384 -25.30 2.30 15.16
N SER A 385 -26.03 1.27 15.59
CA SER A 385 -26.43 1.09 16.99
C SER A 385 -25.27 0.66 17.90
N LEU A 386 -24.17 0.18 17.32
CA LEU A 386 -23.00 -0.24 18.08
C LEU A 386 -22.13 0.96 18.45
N HIS A 387 -21.42 0.85 19.58
CA HIS A 387 -20.44 1.86 19.96
C HIS A 387 -19.31 1.96 18.91
N PRO A 388 -18.84 3.16 18.52
CA PRO A 388 -17.89 3.33 17.41
C PRO A 388 -16.63 2.48 17.49
N ILE A 389 -16.10 2.24 18.71
CA ILE A 389 -14.92 1.38 18.91
C ILE A 389 -15.12 -0.05 18.39
N TRP A 390 -16.33 -0.62 18.55
CA TRP A 390 -16.65 -1.97 18.09
C TRP A 390 -16.82 -2.01 16.58
N ILE A 391 -17.42 -0.95 16.00
CA ILE A 391 -17.54 -0.82 14.55
C ILE A 391 -16.16 -0.80 13.91
N ILE A 392 -15.24 0.03 14.43
CA ILE A 392 -13.86 0.11 13.95
C ILE A 392 -13.16 -1.25 14.07
N LEU A 393 -13.27 -1.93 15.22
CA LEU A 393 -12.64 -3.23 15.43
C LEU A 393 -13.17 -4.30 14.47
N ILE A 394 -14.48 -4.36 14.27
CA ILE A 394 -15.12 -5.31 13.33
C ILE A 394 -14.59 -5.06 11.91
N ILE A 395 -14.55 -3.80 11.48
CA ILE A 395 -14.00 -3.41 10.17
C ILE A 395 -12.53 -3.86 10.08
N CYS A 396 -11.72 -3.56 11.08
CA CYS A 396 -10.30 -3.94 11.07
C CYS A 396 -10.14 -5.45 10.91
N LEU A 397 -10.88 -6.24 11.69
CA LEU A 397 -10.81 -7.71 11.66
C LEU A 397 -11.29 -8.27 10.31
N VAL A 398 -12.45 -7.84 9.82
CA VAL A 398 -13.01 -8.31 8.54
C VAL A 398 -12.03 -8.04 7.41
N ILE A 399 -11.47 -6.83 7.33
CA ILE A 399 -10.57 -6.46 6.24
C ILE A 399 -9.21 -7.13 6.38
N THR A 400 -8.67 -7.22 7.59
CA THR A 400 -7.40 -7.91 7.85
C THR A 400 -7.47 -9.38 7.40
N PHE A 401 -8.56 -10.09 7.69
CA PHE A 401 -8.69 -11.49 7.25
C PHE A 401 -9.05 -11.62 5.77
N LEU A 402 -9.86 -10.70 5.22
CA LEU A 402 -10.19 -10.70 3.80
C LEU A 402 -8.93 -10.51 2.95
N THR A 403 -8.04 -9.60 3.36
CA THR A 403 -6.80 -9.29 2.63
C THR A 403 -5.75 -10.41 2.66
N GLU A 404 -5.91 -11.44 3.50
CA GLU A 404 -5.03 -12.63 3.45
C GLU A 404 -5.29 -13.50 2.21
N LEU A 405 -6.49 -13.37 1.63
CA LEU A 405 -6.96 -14.20 0.52
C LEU A 405 -7.03 -13.43 -0.80
N THR A 406 -6.74 -12.13 -0.78
CA THR A 406 -7.09 -11.19 -1.86
C THR A 406 -6.05 -10.08 -1.96
N SER A 407 -6.01 -9.37 -3.09
CA SER A 407 -5.13 -8.20 -3.25
C SER A 407 -5.56 -7.05 -2.34
N ASN A 408 -4.62 -6.48 -1.58
CA ASN A 408 -4.85 -5.34 -0.69
C ASN A 408 -5.60 -4.19 -1.38
N THR A 409 -5.15 -3.82 -2.58
CA THR A 409 -5.73 -2.70 -3.36
C THR A 409 -7.14 -3.03 -3.81
N ALA A 410 -7.36 -4.22 -4.38
CA ALA A 410 -8.69 -4.64 -4.83
C ALA A 410 -9.67 -4.69 -3.66
N THR A 411 -9.25 -5.21 -2.50
CA THR A 411 -10.07 -5.24 -1.28
C THR A 411 -10.44 -3.85 -0.83
N THR A 412 -9.50 -2.91 -0.85
CA THR A 412 -9.75 -1.51 -0.52
C THR A 412 -10.77 -0.89 -1.48
N GLU A 413 -10.57 -1.05 -2.79
CA GLU A 413 -11.42 -0.45 -3.83
C GLU A 413 -12.85 -1.01 -3.84
N MET A 414 -13.04 -2.27 -3.47
CA MET A 414 -14.36 -2.87 -3.33
C MET A 414 -15.09 -2.43 -2.06
N VAL A 415 -14.38 -2.34 -0.94
CA VAL A 415 -15.00 -2.15 0.38
C VAL A 415 -15.25 -0.67 0.68
N LEU A 416 -14.34 0.23 0.31
CA LEU A 416 -14.47 1.65 0.67
C LEU A 416 -15.77 2.31 0.14
N PRO A 417 -16.26 2.05 -1.09
CA PRO A 417 -17.54 2.56 -1.56
C PRO A 417 -18.73 2.10 -0.71
N ILE A 418 -18.66 0.87 -0.17
CA ILE A 418 -19.69 0.31 0.72
C ILE A 418 -19.65 1.03 2.06
N LEU A 419 -18.46 1.19 2.66
CA LEU A 419 -18.29 1.90 3.93
C LEU A 419 -18.68 3.38 3.84
N ALA A 420 -18.38 4.04 2.71
CA ALA A 420 -18.83 5.41 2.46
C ALA A 420 -20.36 5.50 2.37
N GLY A 421 -21.01 4.52 1.73
CA GLY A 421 -22.47 4.41 1.71
C GLY A 421 -23.07 4.27 3.10
N ILE A 422 -22.50 3.38 3.94
CA ILE A 422 -22.89 3.23 5.34
C ILE A 422 -22.76 4.56 6.08
N ALA A 423 -21.59 5.21 6.00
CA ALA A 423 -21.34 6.49 6.67
C ALA A 423 -22.37 7.57 6.30
N ILE A 424 -22.75 7.65 5.02
CA ILE A 424 -23.79 8.59 4.56
C ILE A 424 -25.15 8.24 5.17
N THR A 425 -25.56 6.98 5.08
CA THR A 425 -26.89 6.54 5.57
C THR A 425 -27.05 6.60 7.08
N THR A 426 -25.94 6.50 7.82
CA THR A 426 -25.94 6.49 9.29
C THR A 426 -25.48 7.81 9.88
N GLU A 427 -25.18 8.82 9.03
CA GLU A 427 -24.65 10.13 9.42
C GLU A 427 -23.38 10.04 10.29
N MET A 428 -22.60 8.97 10.11
CA MET A 428 -21.32 8.79 10.82
C MET A 428 -20.20 9.51 10.09
N ASN A 429 -19.20 9.99 10.83
CA ASN A 429 -17.97 10.49 10.22
C ASN A 429 -17.32 9.36 9.39
N PRO A 430 -17.19 9.52 8.06
CA PRO A 430 -16.70 8.47 7.17
C PRO A 430 -15.25 8.04 7.47
N LEU A 431 -14.43 8.94 8.04
CA LEU A 431 -13.04 8.65 8.35
C LEU A 431 -12.91 7.56 9.43
N LEU A 432 -13.88 7.44 10.33
CA LEU A 432 -13.93 6.37 11.34
C LEU A 432 -14.08 4.98 10.71
N LEU A 433 -14.61 4.87 9.50
CA LEU A 433 -14.81 3.59 8.82
C LEU A 433 -13.72 3.36 7.77
N MET A 434 -13.47 4.37 6.94
CA MET A 434 -12.65 4.24 5.74
C MET A 434 -11.15 4.17 6.06
N ILE A 435 -10.64 4.96 7.01
CA ILE A 435 -9.20 4.91 7.36
C ILE A 435 -8.82 3.56 7.99
N PRO A 436 -9.54 3.03 8.99
CA PRO A 436 -9.23 1.71 9.55
C PRO A 436 -9.29 0.60 8.51
N ALA A 437 -10.30 0.59 7.63
CA ALA A 437 -10.38 -0.37 6.54
C ALA A 437 -9.16 -0.30 5.62
N THR A 438 -8.72 0.91 5.28
CA THR A 438 -7.56 1.15 4.39
C THR A 438 -6.26 0.63 5.00
N LEU A 439 -6.01 0.93 6.29
CA LEU A 439 -4.82 0.45 6.97
C LEU A 439 -4.86 -1.07 7.18
N SER A 440 -6.01 -1.62 7.55
CA SER A 440 -6.20 -3.07 7.70
C SER A 440 -6.06 -3.84 6.40
N ALA A 441 -6.36 -3.24 5.24
CA ALA A 441 -6.07 -3.87 3.95
C ALA A 441 -4.57 -4.07 3.70
N SER A 442 -3.70 -3.36 4.41
CA SER A 442 -2.25 -3.57 4.35
C SER A 442 -1.71 -4.54 5.41
N MET A 443 -2.59 -5.10 6.25
CA MET A 443 -2.27 -6.05 7.31
C MET A 443 -2.36 -7.52 6.87
N ALA A 444 -1.72 -7.86 5.76
CA ALA A 444 -1.67 -9.22 5.25
C ALA A 444 -0.35 -9.92 5.69
N PHE A 445 -0.36 -10.57 6.85
CA PHE A 445 0.84 -11.14 7.49
C PHE A 445 0.83 -12.68 7.59
N MET A 446 -0.30 -13.37 7.39
CA MET A 446 -0.44 -14.81 7.63
C MET A 446 0.04 -15.67 6.46
N LEU A 447 -0.34 -15.32 5.23
CA LEU A 447 -0.14 -16.19 4.07
C LEU A 447 0.96 -15.67 3.12
N PRO A 448 1.76 -16.57 2.50
CA PRO A 448 2.76 -16.17 1.51
C PRO A 448 2.15 -15.46 0.30
N VAL A 449 0.98 -15.91 -0.13
CA VAL A 449 0.29 -15.41 -1.33
C VAL A 449 -0.40 -14.07 -1.10
N ALA A 450 -0.58 -13.64 0.15
CA ALA A 450 -1.35 -12.46 0.48
C ALA A 450 -0.67 -11.17 0.00
N THR A 451 0.66 -11.11 0.06
CA THR A 451 1.43 -9.98 -0.47
C THR A 451 2.71 -10.43 -1.16
N PRO A 452 3.19 -9.70 -2.18
CA PRO A 452 4.48 -10.02 -2.80
C PRO A 452 5.67 -10.00 -1.80
N PRO A 453 5.78 -9.04 -0.85
CA PRO A 453 6.71 -9.14 0.29
C PRO A 453 6.77 -10.52 0.94
N ASN A 454 5.61 -11.09 1.30
CA ASN A 454 5.52 -12.39 1.95
C ASN A 454 5.98 -13.52 1.01
N ALA A 455 5.56 -13.47 -0.26
CA ALA A 455 5.94 -14.47 -1.26
C ALA A 455 7.46 -14.48 -1.52
N ILE A 456 8.09 -13.31 -1.57
CA ILE A 456 9.54 -13.17 -1.81
C ILE A 456 10.34 -13.84 -0.68
N ILE A 457 10.02 -13.56 0.58
CA ILE A 457 10.73 -14.18 1.70
C ILE A 457 10.41 -15.66 1.85
N PHE A 458 9.19 -16.08 1.50
CA PHE A 458 8.79 -17.49 1.50
C PHE A 458 9.56 -18.28 0.43
N GLY A 459 9.81 -17.67 -0.72
CA GLY A 459 10.62 -18.23 -1.81
C GLY A 459 12.06 -18.56 -1.44
N THR A 460 12.56 -18.12 -0.28
CA THR A 460 13.87 -18.54 0.25
C THR A 460 13.92 -20.00 0.71
N GLY A 461 12.76 -20.64 0.90
CA GLY A 461 12.64 -22.01 1.40
C GLY A 461 12.94 -22.16 2.90
N ARG A 462 13.20 -21.07 3.62
CA ARG A 462 13.52 -21.09 5.07
C ARG A 462 12.29 -21.01 5.98
N ILE A 463 11.13 -20.60 5.45
CA ILE A 463 9.92 -20.31 6.22
C ILE A 463 8.84 -21.33 5.86
N SER A 464 8.20 -21.93 6.87
CA SER A 464 7.04 -22.80 6.65
C SER A 464 5.73 -22.01 6.71
N VAL A 465 4.74 -22.44 5.90
CA VAL A 465 3.41 -21.79 5.86
C VAL A 465 2.76 -21.77 7.23
N GLY A 466 2.81 -22.88 7.98
CA GLY A 466 2.20 -22.96 9.30
C GLY A 466 2.85 -22.04 10.34
N MET A 467 4.15 -21.77 10.22
CA MET A 467 4.83 -20.80 11.08
C MET A 467 4.41 -19.38 10.73
N MET A 468 4.45 -19.02 9.44
CA MET A 468 4.02 -17.71 8.96
C MET A 468 2.57 -17.39 9.35
N ALA A 469 1.67 -18.36 9.18
CA ALA A 469 0.26 -18.20 9.54
C ALA A 469 0.06 -17.96 11.04
N LYS A 470 0.76 -18.69 11.91
CA LYS A 470 0.67 -18.49 13.38
C LYS A 470 1.23 -17.16 13.82
N THR A 471 2.41 -16.78 13.29
CA THR A 471 3.04 -15.49 13.59
C THR A 471 2.19 -14.34 13.06
N GLY A 472 1.75 -14.42 11.81
CA GLY A 472 0.88 -13.44 11.17
C GLY A 472 -0.47 -13.28 11.86
N LEU A 473 -1.09 -14.37 12.34
CA LEU A 473 -2.38 -14.29 13.04
C LEU A 473 -2.28 -13.44 14.31
N ALA A 474 -1.20 -13.63 15.08
CA ALA A 474 -0.97 -12.81 16.27
C ALA A 474 -0.79 -11.33 15.89
N ILE A 475 -0.03 -11.04 14.84
CA ILE A 475 0.21 -9.68 14.34
C ILE A 475 -1.09 -9.01 13.84
N ASN A 476 -1.90 -9.77 13.10
CA ASN A 476 -3.20 -9.32 12.61
C ASN A 476 -4.12 -8.92 13.78
N LEU A 477 -4.21 -9.74 14.82
CA LEU A 477 -5.07 -9.47 15.97
C LEU A 477 -4.63 -8.24 16.75
N PHE A 478 -3.35 -8.14 17.13
CA PHE A 478 -2.91 -6.97 17.90
C PHE A 478 -2.87 -5.70 17.03
N GLY A 479 -2.60 -5.80 15.73
CA GLY A 479 -2.60 -4.62 14.88
C GLY A 479 -4.00 -4.11 14.57
N ALA A 480 -5.01 -4.98 14.49
CA ALA A 480 -6.42 -4.56 14.45
C ALA A 480 -6.78 -3.77 15.72
N ILE A 481 -6.29 -4.20 16.90
CA ILE A 481 -6.45 -3.45 18.16
C ILE A 481 -5.70 -2.11 18.10
N ILE A 482 -4.46 -2.07 17.62
CA ILE A 482 -3.68 -0.82 17.52
C ILE A 482 -4.37 0.18 16.59
N ILE A 483 -4.80 -0.24 15.40
CA ILE A 483 -5.53 0.63 14.45
C ILE A 483 -6.83 1.12 15.09
N THR A 484 -7.56 0.24 15.78
CA THR A 484 -8.81 0.61 16.47
C THR A 484 -8.57 1.70 17.52
N LEU A 485 -7.60 1.50 18.42
CA LEU A 485 -7.29 2.45 19.48
C LEU A 485 -6.75 3.76 18.90
N MET A 486 -5.88 3.68 17.89
CA MET A 486 -5.34 4.86 17.24
C MET A 486 -6.41 5.66 16.51
N MET A 487 -7.32 5.02 15.78
CA MET A 487 -8.42 5.74 15.14
C MET A 487 -9.36 6.39 16.17
N TYR A 488 -9.68 5.66 17.25
CA TYR A 488 -10.60 6.15 18.27
C TYR A 488 -10.04 7.34 19.08
N PHE A 489 -8.76 7.26 19.49
CA PHE A 489 -8.14 8.27 20.36
C PHE A 489 -7.29 9.31 19.60
N TRP A 490 -6.45 8.87 18.66
CA TRP A 490 -5.56 9.76 17.90
C TRP A 490 -6.26 10.35 16.67
N GLY A 491 -7.12 9.56 16.01
CA GLY A 491 -7.84 10.00 14.82
C GLY A 491 -8.79 11.17 15.09
N SER A 492 -9.42 11.21 16.26
CA SER A 492 -10.28 12.31 16.72
C SER A 492 -9.51 13.60 17.03
N PHE A 493 -8.20 13.52 17.27
CA PHE A 493 -7.33 14.69 17.41
C PHE A 493 -6.84 15.19 16.05
N VAL A 494 -6.61 14.29 15.09
CA VAL A 494 -6.05 14.63 13.77
C VAL A 494 -7.09 15.15 12.78
N PHE A 495 -8.32 14.60 12.80
CA PHE A 495 -9.34 14.80 11.76
C PHE A 495 -10.57 15.56 12.22
#